data_AF-A0A7J4DF61-F1
#
_entry.id   AF-A0A7J4DF61-F1
#
_cell.length_a   1.000
_cell.length_b   1.000
_cell.length_c   1.000
_cell.angle_alpha   90.00
_cell.angle_beta   90.00
_cell.angle_gamma   90.00
#
_symmetry.space_group_name_H-M   'P 1'
#
loop_
_entity.id
_entity.type
_entity.pdbx_description
1 polymer ?
#
loop_
_entity_poly.entity_id
_entity_poly.type
_entity_poly.pdbx_seq_one_letter_code
_entity_poly.pdbx_strand_id
1 'polypeptide(L)'
;MPRPRIVSDRWIECVPNISEGRDEEVIEEIVDSARGFHGSAVLSAEPDADYNRTVITIAGQAEPVTQAVISLIRKSAELIDMRLHSGSHPRMGAVDVCPFVPLAEGTHGDCMASATSVMEAVGDDIPVYLYGDAATSQPRAQLAKLRRGQYEALEARLSGGVWDNEDTRFPDLWSGSWGESEKRFGAMAVGVRPVLVA
;
A
#
# COMPACT_ATOMS: atom_id res chain seq x y z
N MET A 1 26.92 -16.52 -33.08
CA MET A 1 26.91 -15.26 -32.30
C MET A 1 25.91 -15.45 -31.16
N PRO A 2 26.27 -15.16 -29.89
CA PRO A 2 25.27 -15.12 -28.84
C PRO A 2 24.28 -14.00 -29.16
N ARG A 3 22.97 -14.27 -29.07
CA ARG A 3 21.96 -13.23 -29.16
C ARG A 3 22.27 -12.19 -28.07
N PRO A 4 22.20 -10.88 -28.35
CA PRO A 4 22.27 -9.90 -27.28
C PRO A 4 21.20 -10.29 -26.25
N ARG A 5 21.63 -10.53 -25.00
CA ARG A 5 20.69 -10.55 -23.89
C ARG A 5 20.04 -9.17 -23.93
N ILE A 6 18.78 -9.10 -24.31
CA ILE A 6 17.93 -8.00 -23.85
C ILE A 6 18.08 -8.10 -22.33
N VAL A 7 18.82 -7.18 -21.72
CA VAL A 7 18.73 -6.98 -20.29
C VAL A 7 17.26 -6.63 -20.13
N SER A 8 16.43 -7.60 -19.69
CA SER A 8 15.06 -7.28 -19.37
C SER A 8 15.17 -6.17 -18.35
N ASP A 9 14.68 -4.98 -18.69
CA ASP A 9 14.65 -3.89 -17.73
C ASP A 9 14.03 -4.48 -16.46
N ARG A 10 14.73 -4.33 -15.33
CA ARG A 10 14.35 -4.92 -14.04
C ARG A 10 13.13 -4.18 -13.51
N TRP A 11 12.01 -4.41 -14.18
CA TRP A 11 10.76 -3.75 -13.91
C TRP A 11 10.03 -4.45 -12.80
N ILE A 12 9.43 -3.63 -11.96
CA ILE A 12 8.48 -4.03 -10.95
C ILE A 12 7.19 -3.27 -11.20
N GLU A 13 6.12 -3.80 -10.65
CA GLU A 13 4.84 -3.12 -10.53
C GLU A 13 4.57 -2.84 -9.06
N CYS A 14 3.88 -1.75 -8.77
CA CYS A 14 3.19 -1.53 -7.51
C CYS A 14 1.72 -1.27 -7.81
N VAL A 15 0.83 -1.85 -7.00
CA VAL A 15 -0.63 -1.69 -7.19
C VAL A 15 -1.31 -1.05 -5.96
N PRO A 16 -1.02 0.22 -5.60
CA PRO A 16 -1.65 0.87 -4.46
C PRO A 16 -3.17 0.86 -4.52
N ASN A 17 -3.81 0.74 -3.36
CA ASN A 17 -5.26 0.87 -3.24
C ASN A 17 -5.57 2.00 -2.27
N ILE A 18 -6.22 3.04 -2.76
CA ILE A 18 -6.65 4.17 -1.93
C ILE A 18 -8.11 4.04 -1.56
N SER A 19 -8.46 4.53 -0.38
CA SER A 19 -9.83 4.58 0.15
C SER A 19 -10.54 5.86 -0.33
N GLU A 20 -10.67 5.99 -1.65
CA GLU A 20 -11.47 6.99 -2.33
C GLU A 20 -11.85 6.43 -3.70
N GLY A 21 -13.11 6.56 -4.10
CA GLY A 21 -13.64 6.02 -5.36
C GLY A 21 -14.80 6.84 -5.95
N ARG A 22 -15.07 8.03 -5.41
CA ARG A 22 -16.23 8.87 -5.72
C ARG A 22 -15.84 10.30 -6.08
N ASP A 23 -14.90 10.88 -5.34
CA ASP A 23 -14.40 12.23 -5.60
C ASP A 23 -13.28 12.19 -6.67
N GLU A 24 -13.65 12.49 -7.91
CA GLU A 24 -12.73 12.44 -9.05
C GLU A 24 -11.56 13.42 -8.92
N GLU A 25 -11.77 14.59 -8.30
CA GLU A 25 -10.72 15.61 -8.12
C GLU A 25 -9.67 15.12 -7.11
N VAL A 26 -10.11 14.53 -6.00
CA VAL A 26 -9.21 13.90 -5.02
C VAL A 26 -8.43 12.75 -5.65
N ILE A 27 -9.09 11.90 -6.44
CA ILE A 27 -8.43 10.77 -7.12
C ILE A 27 -7.38 11.27 -8.10
N GLU A 28 -7.71 12.27 -8.92
CA GLU A 28 -6.80 12.84 -9.91
C GLU A 28 -5.58 13.49 -9.24
N GLU A 29 -5.76 14.28 -8.17
CA GLU A 29 -4.64 14.89 -7.44
C GLU A 29 -3.69 13.84 -6.84
N ILE A 30 -4.24 12.75 -6.29
CA ILE A 30 -3.45 11.62 -5.77
C ILE A 30 -2.68 10.93 -6.89
N VAL A 31 -3.35 10.60 -8.01
CA VAL A 31 -2.73 9.92 -9.15
C VAL A 31 -1.64 10.79 -9.78
N ASP A 32 -1.90 12.09 -9.95
CA ASP A 32 -0.95 13.02 -10.54
C ASP A 32 0.28 13.23 -9.67
N SER A 33 0.16 13.12 -8.35
CA SER A 33 1.32 13.13 -7.45
C SER A 33 2.30 11.98 -7.70
N ALA A 34 1.85 10.89 -8.33
CA ALA A 34 2.66 9.74 -8.71
C ALA A 34 3.22 9.84 -10.13
N ARG A 35 2.86 10.88 -10.90
CA ARG A 35 3.41 11.13 -12.24
C ARG A 35 4.72 11.91 -12.18
N GLY A 36 5.49 11.88 -13.26
CA GLY A 36 6.71 12.69 -13.41
C GLY A 36 8.00 12.04 -12.91
N PHE A 37 7.95 10.84 -12.33
CA PHE A 37 9.13 10.07 -11.95
C PHE A 37 9.72 9.35 -13.16
N HIS A 38 10.80 9.89 -13.75
CA HIS A 38 11.45 9.31 -14.91
C HIS A 38 11.89 7.84 -14.65
N GLY A 39 11.40 6.91 -15.46
CA GLY A 39 11.62 5.47 -15.27
C GLY A 39 10.46 4.75 -14.56
N SER A 40 9.39 5.45 -14.22
CA SER A 40 8.11 4.93 -13.73
C SER A 40 6.94 5.51 -14.55
N ALA A 41 5.85 4.76 -14.65
CA ALA A 41 4.61 5.21 -15.27
C ALA A 41 3.41 4.73 -14.45
N VAL A 42 2.43 5.63 -14.26
CA VAL A 42 1.08 5.24 -13.87
C VAL A 42 0.40 4.64 -15.10
N LEU A 43 0.07 3.35 -15.04
CA LEU A 43 -0.54 2.59 -16.12
C LEU A 43 -2.06 2.67 -16.10
N SER A 44 -2.67 2.62 -14.92
CA SER A 44 -4.11 2.75 -14.73
C SER A 44 -4.47 3.34 -13.38
N ALA A 45 -5.65 3.95 -13.30
CA ALA A 45 -6.34 4.32 -12.07
C ALA A 45 -7.82 3.94 -12.27
N GLU A 46 -8.31 3.02 -11.45
CA GLU A 46 -9.59 2.34 -11.62
C GLU A 46 -10.44 2.59 -10.36
N PRO A 47 -11.22 3.68 -10.33
CA PRO A 47 -12.11 3.99 -9.22
C PRO A 47 -13.37 3.10 -9.25
N ASP A 48 -13.83 2.71 -8.07
CA ASP A 48 -15.09 1.99 -7.84
C ASP A 48 -15.88 2.71 -6.76
N ALA A 49 -17.02 3.30 -7.14
CA ALA A 49 -17.85 4.13 -6.26
C ALA A 49 -18.62 3.31 -5.21
N ASP A 50 -18.94 2.05 -5.49
CA ASP A 50 -19.64 1.14 -4.57
C ASP A 50 -18.68 0.64 -3.49
N TYR A 51 -17.46 0.30 -3.88
CA TYR A 51 -16.36 -0.02 -2.96
C TYR A 51 -15.77 1.22 -2.29
N ASN A 52 -15.99 2.40 -2.86
CA ASN A 52 -15.33 3.66 -2.50
C ASN A 52 -13.81 3.50 -2.39
N ARG A 53 -13.22 2.92 -3.44
CA ARG A 53 -11.81 2.54 -3.53
C ARG A 53 -11.32 2.76 -4.96
N THR A 54 -10.06 3.16 -5.09
CA THR A 54 -9.38 3.23 -6.38
C THR A 54 -8.17 2.32 -6.38
N VAL A 55 -8.06 1.50 -7.43
CA VAL A 55 -6.88 0.67 -7.69
C VAL A 55 -5.99 1.40 -8.67
N ILE A 56 -4.73 1.63 -8.30
CA ILE A 56 -3.78 2.37 -9.12
C ILE A 56 -2.65 1.40 -9.48
N THR A 57 -2.27 1.35 -10.74
CA THR A 57 -1.18 0.50 -11.23
C THR A 57 -0.02 1.36 -11.65
N ILE A 58 1.16 1.15 -11.05
CA ILE A 58 2.39 1.89 -11.35
C ILE A 58 3.47 0.87 -11.71
N ALA A 59 4.16 1.04 -12.83
CA ALA A 59 5.22 0.11 -13.24
C ALA A 59 6.44 0.83 -13.80
N GLY A 60 7.60 0.16 -13.69
CA GLY A 60 8.87 0.68 -14.18
C GLY A 60 10.05 0.18 -13.36
N GLN A 61 11.13 0.95 -13.36
CA GLN A 61 12.32 0.66 -12.55
C GLN A 61 12.01 0.80 -11.05
N ALA A 62 12.64 -0.05 -10.23
CA ALA A 62 12.31 -0.16 -8.80
C ALA A 62 12.35 1.17 -8.03
N GLU A 63 13.43 1.94 -8.18
CA GLU A 63 13.59 3.21 -7.47
C GLU A 63 12.56 4.27 -7.93
N PRO A 64 12.38 4.57 -9.24
CA PRO A 64 11.32 5.46 -9.70
C PRO A 64 9.90 5.04 -9.26
N VAL A 65 9.57 3.75 -9.28
CA VAL A 65 8.27 3.24 -8.81
C VAL A 65 8.10 3.49 -7.33
N THR A 66 9.14 3.21 -6.52
CA THR A 66 9.13 3.43 -5.07
C THR A 66 8.88 4.90 -4.73
N GLN A 67 9.58 5.82 -5.39
CA GLN A 67 9.39 7.26 -5.17
C GLN A 67 7.98 7.74 -5.57
N ALA A 68 7.44 7.23 -6.69
CA ALA A 68 6.07 7.51 -7.11
C ALA A 68 5.04 7.04 -6.08
N VAL A 69 5.22 5.83 -5.52
CA VAL A 69 4.35 5.26 -4.48
C VAL A 69 4.43 6.06 -3.18
N ILE A 70 5.62 6.50 -2.76
CA ILE A 70 5.79 7.35 -1.57
C ILE A 70 5.06 8.69 -1.74
N SER A 71 5.17 9.30 -2.92
CA SER A 71 4.46 10.54 -3.26
C SER A 71 2.93 10.36 -3.18
N LEU A 72 2.42 9.28 -3.78
CA LEU A 72 1.03 8.88 -3.74
C LEU A 72 0.51 8.70 -2.31
N ILE A 73 1.28 8.01 -1.45
CA ILE A 73 0.90 7.78 -0.04
C ILE A 73 0.80 9.10 0.72
N ARG A 74 1.79 10.00 0.56
CA ARG A 74 1.78 11.31 1.21
C ARG A 74 0.59 12.15 0.77
N LYS A 75 0.32 12.19 -0.53
CA LYS A 75 -0.84 12.92 -1.06
C LYS A 75 -2.17 12.30 -0.59
N SER A 76 -2.27 10.98 -0.51
CA SER A 76 -3.44 10.30 0.06
C SER A 76 -3.63 10.66 1.53
N ALA A 77 -2.55 10.71 2.31
CA ALA A 77 -2.58 11.13 3.71
C ALA A 77 -2.99 12.60 3.89
N GLU A 78 -2.74 13.45 2.89
CA GLU A 78 -3.15 14.86 2.86
C GLU A 78 -4.61 15.08 2.50
N LEU A 79 -5.22 14.22 1.69
CA LEU A 79 -6.56 14.46 1.12
C LEU A 79 -7.65 13.57 1.69
N ILE A 80 -7.33 12.33 2.05
CA ILE A 80 -8.31 11.36 2.55
C ILE A 80 -8.36 11.44 4.07
N ASP A 81 -9.58 11.55 4.61
CA ASP A 81 -9.86 11.42 6.05
C ASP A 81 -10.71 10.17 6.29
N MET A 82 -10.09 9.13 6.84
CA MET A 82 -10.72 7.84 7.10
C MET A 82 -11.89 7.92 8.09
N ARG A 83 -11.96 8.97 8.93
CA ARG A 83 -13.10 9.18 9.83
C ARG A 83 -14.41 9.43 9.08
N LEU A 84 -14.30 9.92 7.84
CA LEU A 84 -15.42 10.23 6.97
C LEU A 84 -15.64 9.14 5.89
N HIS A 85 -14.67 8.23 5.74
CA HIS A 85 -14.70 7.20 4.71
C HIS A 85 -15.64 6.05 5.09
N SER A 86 -16.51 5.69 4.15
CA SER A 86 -17.28 4.45 4.17
C SER A 86 -17.37 3.86 2.76
N GLY A 87 -17.40 2.53 2.67
CA GLY A 87 -17.46 1.78 1.42
C GLY A 87 -17.77 0.31 1.69
N SER A 88 -18.22 -0.43 0.67
CA SER A 88 -18.58 -1.84 0.84
C SER A 88 -17.37 -2.80 0.80
N HIS A 89 -16.20 -2.31 0.38
CA HIS A 89 -14.96 -3.08 0.38
C HIS A 89 -14.19 -2.93 1.70
N PRO A 90 -13.68 -4.02 2.31
CA PRO A 90 -12.87 -3.95 3.52
C PRO A 90 -11.61 -3.11 3.33
N ARG A 91 -11.43 -2.11 4.20
CA ARG A 91 -10.27 -1.22 4.21
C ARG A 91 -9.84 -0.88 5.63
N MET A 92 -8.56 -0.55 5.81
CA MET A 92 -8.05 -0.11 7.11
C MET A 92 -7.33 1.25 7.07
N GLY A 93 -7.10 1.84 5.90
CA GLY A 93 -6.50 3.18 5.81
C GLY A 93 -6.69 3.89 4.48
N ALA A 94 -6.29 5.17 4.45
CA ALA A 94 -6.35 6.06 3.30
C ALA A 94 -5.62 5.46 2.10
N VAL A 95 -4.45 4.86 2.35
CA VAL A 95 -3.88 3.83 1.48
C VAL A 95 -3.99 2.49 2.20
N ASP A 96 -4.80 1.60 1.67
CA ASP A 96 -5.19 0.36 2.33
C ASP A 96 -4.19 -0.78 2.08
N VAL A 97 -3.57 -0.82 0.90
CA VAL A 97 -2.44 -1.72 0.59
C VAL A 97 -1.59 -1.18 -0.55
N CYS A 98 -0.28 -1.42 -0.48
CA CYS A 98 0.71 -1.21 -1.54
C CYS A 98 1.49 -2.52 -1.81
N PRO A 99 0.97 -3.42 -2.66
CA PRO A 99 1.73 -4.58 -3.12
C PRO A 99 2.76 -4.17 -4.15
N PHE A 100 3.99 -4.63 -4.01
CA PHE A 100 4.96 -4.72 -5.09
C PHE A 100 4.91 -6.11 -5.73
N VAL A 101 5.03 -6.14 -7.05
CA VAL A 101 4.92 -7.34 -7.88
C VAL A 101 6.15 -7.44 -8.79
N PRO A 102 6.92 -8.53 -8.73
CA PRO A 102 8.07 -8.72 -9.61
C PRO A 102 7.60 -9.05 -11.03
N LEU A 103 8.04 -8.28 -12.05
CA LEU A 103 7.65 -8.49 -13.45
C LEU A 103 8.71 -9.23 -14.28
N ALA A 104 9.94 -9.34 -13.77
CA ALA A 104 11.03 -10.04 -14.43
C ALA A 104 11.80 -10.96 -13.48
N GLU A 105 12.49 -11.96 -14.02
CA GLU A 105 13.35 -12.84 -13.23
C GLU A 105 14.38 -12.02 -12.43
N GLY A 106 14.52 -12.34 -11.14
CA GLY A 106 15.44 -11.65 -10.24
C GLY A 106 14.95 -10.29 -9.71
N THR A 107 13.72 -9.86 -10.00
CA THR A 107 13.18 -8.58 -9.49
C THR A 107 12.49 -8.68 -8.11
N HIS A 108 12.30 -9.89 -7.58
CA HIS A 108 11.72 -10.09 -6.24
C HIS A 108 12.48 -9.35 -5.14
N GLY A 109 13.82 -9.40 -5.17
CA GLY A 109 14.65 -8.65 -4.23
C GLY A 109 14.49 -7.14 -4.36
N ASP A 110 14.22 -6.63 -5.56
CA ASP A 110 13.95 -5.21 -5.78
C ASP A 110 12.60 -4.80 -5.19
N CYS A 111 11.58 -5.66 -5.32
CA CYS A 111 10.28 -5.47 -4.66
C CYS A 111 10.39 -5.47 -3.13
N MET A 112 11.20 -6.38 -2.56
CA MET A 112 11.45 -6.44 -1.13
C MET A 112 12.13 -5.17 -0.62
N ALA A 113 13.16 -4.70 -1.34
CA ALA A 113 13.82 -3.43 -1.03
C ALA A 113 12.84 -2.26 -1.11
N SER A 114 12.01 -2.22 -2.15
CA SER A 114 11.00 -1.17 -2.36
C SER A 114 9.96 -1.14 -1.23
N ALA A 115 9.49 -2.30 -0.78
CA ALA A 115 8.57 -2.41 0.35
C ALA A 115 9.18 -1.84 1.64
N THR A 116 10.44 -2.17 1.93
CA THR A 116 11.18 -1.61 3.08
C THR A 116 11.35 -0.10 2.94
N SER A 117 11.76 0.40 1.77
CA SER A 117 11.96 1.83 1.54
C SER A 117 10.66 2.64 1.66
N VAL A 118 9.52 2.10 1.21
CA VAL A 118 8.21 2.73 1.46
C VAL A 118 7.94 2.82 2.96
N MET A 119 8.10 1.72 3.70
CA MET A 119 7.88 1.68 5.15
C MET A 119 8.77 2.71 5.88
N GLU A 120 10.05 2.78 5.53
CA GLU A 120 10.98 3.76 6.12
C GLU A 120 10.60 5.21 5.77
N ALA A 121 10.14 5.46 4.55
CA ALA A 121 9.84 6.81 4.07
C ALA A 121 8.51 7.39 4.59
N VAL A 122 7.56 6.55 4.99
CA VAL A 122 6.30 7.00 5.61
C VAL A 122 6.47 7.35 7.10
N GLY A 123 7.50 6.81 7.75
CA GLY A 123 7.74 7.03 9.19
C GLY A 123 6.76 6.28 10.08
N ASP A 124 6.82 6.55 11.39
CA ASP A 124 6.06 5.86 12.42
C ASP A 124 4.68 6.49 12.72
N ASP A 125 4.39 7.66 12.13
CA ASP A 125 3.08 8.34 12.17
C ASP A 125 1.97 7.59 11.42
N ILE A 126 2.35 6.69 10.50
CA ILE A 126 1.43 5.81 9.78
C ILE A 126 1.71 4.37 10.22
N PRO A 127 0.74 3.68 10.84
CA PRO A 127 0.85 2.26 11.16
C PRO A 127 1.02 1.43 9.87
N VAL A 128 2.18 0.76 9.73
CA VAL A 128 2.49 -0.11 8.58
C VAL A 128 2.56 -1.56 8.99
N TYR A 129 1.80 -2.41 8.31
CA TYR A 129 1.93 -3.86 8.38
C TYR A 129 2.64 -4.40 7.15
N LEU A 130 3.60 -5.30 7.34
CA LEU A 130 4.21 -6.07 6.26
C LEU A 130 3.38 -7.33 5.97
N TYR A 131 3.10 -7.59 4.70
CA TYR A 131 2.29 -8.73 4.26
C TYR A 131 2.87 -9.45 3.03
N GLY A 132 2.23 -10.57 2.66
CA GLY A 132 2.71 -11.42 1.56
C GLY A 132 4.09 -12.00 1.86
N ASP A 133 4.99 -11.95 0.90
CA ASP A 133 6.37 -12.43 1.05
C ASP A 133 7.20 -11.55 2.00
N ALA A 134 6.75 -10.31 2.28
CA ALA A 134 7.38 -9.41 3.24
C ALA A 134 6.90 -9.64 4.68
N ALA A 135 5.91 -10.50 4.90
CA ALA A 135 5.31 -10.73 6.21
C ALA A 135 6.32 -11.25 7.23
N THR A 136 6.27 -10.69 8.44
CA THR A 136 7.13 -11.11 9.57
C THR A 136 6.63 -12.38 10.28
N SER A 137 5.41 -12.83 9.97
CA SER A 137 4.87 -14.11 10.45
C SER A 137 3.85 -14.69 9.48
N GLN A 138 3.61 -16.00 9.56
CA GLN A 138 2.68 -16.70 8.67
C GLN A 138 1.25 -16.13 8.69
N PRO A 139 0.65 -15.74 9.85
CA PRO A 139 -0.65 -15.10 9.85
C PRO A 139 -0.70 -13.74 9.13
N ARG A 140 0.41 -12.99 9.13
CA ARG A 140 0.52 -11.67 8.48
C ARG A 140 0.59 -11.76 6.95
N ALA A 141 0.96 -12.91 6.40
CA ALA A 141 1.01 -13.10 4.95
C ALA A 141 -0.36 -12.89 4.26
N GLN A 142 -1.46 -13.10 4.98
CA GLN A 142 -2.82 -12.92 4.47
C GLN A 142 -3.36 -11.54 4.80
N LEU A 143 -3.56 -10.70 3.78
CA LEU A 143 -4.11 -9.35 3.93
C LEU A 143 -5.45 -9.30 4.66
N ALA A 144 -6.33 -10.29 4.43
CA ALA A 144 -7.62 -10.38 5.11
C ALA A 144 -7.50 -10.58 6.64
N LYS A 145 -6.41 -11.17 7.11
CA LYS A 145 -6.14 -11.30 8.56
C LYS A 145 -5.70 -9.96 9.15
N LEU A 146 -4.88 -9.21 8.42
CA LEU A 146 -4.44 -7.87 8.82
C LEU A 146 -5.59 -6.85 8.80
N ARG A 147 -6.52 -6.95 7.84
CA ARG A 147 -7.70 -6.08 7.69
C ARG A 147 -8.91 -6.48 8.53
N ARG A 148 -8.79 -7.50 9.37
CA ARG A 148 -9.91 -7.91 10.24
C ARG A 148 -10.39 -6.70 11.04
N GLY A 149 -11.70 -6.56 11.19
CA GLY A 149 -12.29 -5.43 11.91
C GLY A 149 -12.18 -4.06 11.20
N GLN A 150 -11.46 -3.98 10.07
CA GLN A 150 -11.33 -2.78 9.24
C GLN A 150 -10.76 -1.57 10.02
N TYR A 151 -10.94 -0.36 9.49
CA TYR A 151 -10.57 0.89 10.15
C TYR A 151 -11.21 1.04 11.53
N GLU A 152 -12.49 0.69 11.66
CA GLU A 152 -13.29 0.89 12.88
C GLU A 152 -12.72 0.15 14.10
N ALA A 153 -12.05 -0.99 13.88
CA ALA A 153 -11.47 -1.76 14.96
C ALA A 153 -10.03 -1.35 15.32
N LEU A 154 -9.37 -0.47 14.55
CA LEU A 154 -7.94 -0.18 14.74
C LEU A 154 -7.63 0.44 16.09
N GLU A 155 -8.40 1.46 16.52
CA GLU A 155 -8.18 2.12 17.82
C GLU A 155 -8.23 1.12 18.97
N ALA A 156 -9.28 0.29 19.00
CA ALA A 156 -9.45 -0.75 20.02
C ALA A 156 -8.35 -1.81 19.94
N ARG A 157 -8.02 -2.29 18.73
CA ARG A 157 -6.95 -3.28 18.50
C ARG A 157 -5.60 -2.80 19.02
N LEU A 158 -5.26 -1.54 18.76
CA LEU A 158 -3.95 -0.97 19.06
C LEU A 158 -3.86 -0.43 20.49
N SER A 159 -5.00 -0.13 21.13
CA SER A 159 -5.08 0.41 22.49
C SER A 159 -5.45 -0.64 23.55
N GLY A 160 -5.16 -1.93 23.29
CA GLY A 160 -5.29 -3.01 24.28
C GLY A 160 -6.68 -3.65 24.40
N GLY A 161 -7.57 -3.42 23.42
CA GLY A 161 -8.85 -4.13 23.33
C GLY A 161 -8.70 -5.63 23.06
N VAL A 162 -9.80 -6.37 23.15
CA VAL A 162 -9.81 -7.82 22.83
C VAL A 162 -9.50 -8.03 21.35
N TRP A 163 -8.58 -8.94 21.06
CA TRP A 163 -8.19 -9.28 19.69
C TRP A 163 -8.01 -10.77 19.51
N ASP A 164 -8.39 -11.29 18.35
CA ASP A 164 -8.44 -12.73 18.10
C ASP A 164 -7.04 -13.37 17.93
N ASN A 165 -6.07 -12.61 17.43
CA ASN A 165 -4.73 -13.11 17.13
C ASN A 165 -3.65 -12.04 17.34
N GLU A 166 -2.91 -12.19 18.42
CA GLU A 166 -1.82 -11.29 18.82
C GLU A 166 -0.72 -11.16 17.76
N ASP A 167 -0.45 -12.20 16.96
CA ASP A 167 0.55 -12.13 15.88
C ASP A 167 0.19 -11.08 14.83
N THR A 168 -1.10 -10.76 14.70
CA THR A 168 -1.59 -9.75 13.76
C THR A 168 -1.88 -8.42 14.44
N ARG A 169 -1.83 -8.30 15.78
CA ARG A 169 -2.30 -7.10 16.47
C ARG A 169 -1.53 -5.85 16.05
N PHE A 170 -0.23 -5.81 16.31
CA PHE A 170 0.56 -4.60 16.17
C PHE A 170 1.22 -4.46 14.79
N PRO A 171 1.32 -3.23 14.26
CA PRO A 171 2.05 -2.93 13.03
C PRO A 171 3.54 -3.30 13.17
N ASP A 172 4.21 -3.50 12.04
CA ASP A 172 5.66 -3.69 11.98
C ASP A 172 6.40 -2.35 12.18
N LEU A 173 5.81 -1.23 11.76
CA LEU A 173 6.28 0.13 12.05
C LEU A 173 5.11 0.98 12.55
N TRP A 174 5.26 1.60 13.73
CA TRP A 174 4.27 2.47 14.34
C TRP A 174 4.82 3.21 15.56
N SER A 175 4.31 4.43 15.81
CA SER A 175 4.66 5.33 16.92
C SER A 175 4.32 4.75 18.30
N GLY A 176 3.41 3.76 18.36
CA GLY A 176 2.88 3.17 19.60
C GLY A 176 1.72 3.96 20.21
N SER A 177 1.20 4.97 19.51
CA SER A 177 0.07 5.78 19.98
C SER A 177 -1.00 5.95 18.90
N TRP A 178 -2.27 6.02 19.29
CA TRP A 178 -3.38 6.27 18.35
C TRP A 178 -3.74 7.76 18.37
N GLY A 179 -3.01 8.54 17.58
CA GLY A 179 -3.08 10.00 17.51
C GLY A 179 -3.94 10.52 16.36
N GLU A 180 -3.73 11.78 15.97
CA GLU A 180 -4.46 12.41 14.87
C GLU A 180 -4.08 11.81 13.51
N SER A 181 -2.79 11.52 13.30
CA SER A 181 -2.29 10.89 12.08
C SER A 181 -2.95 9.52 11.86
N GLU A 182 -2.99 8.67 12.89
CA GLU A 182 -3.64 7.35 12.83
C GLU A 182 -5.16 7.45 12.66
N LYS A 183 -5.82 8.42 13.30
CA LYS A 183 -7.25 8.63 13.11
C LYS A 183 -7.58 9.04 11.70
N ARG A 184 -6.80 9.95 11.13
CA ARG A 184 -7.04 10.47 9.78
C ARG A 184 -6.65 9.45 8.70
N PHE A 185 -5.52 8.78 8.87
CA PHE A 185 -4.97 7.86 7.87
C PHE A 185 -5.45 6.43 8.05
N GLY A 186 -5.67 5.96 9.27
CA GLY A 186 -5.85 4.54 9.58
C GLY A 186 -4.51 3.79 9.61
N ALA A 187 -4.45 2.62 8.98
CA ALA A 187 -3.25 1.80 8.84
C ALA A 187 -3.08 1.33 7.38
N MET A 188 -1.86 1.01 6.96
CA MET A 188 -1.60 0.47 5.63
C MET A 188 -0.90 -0.89 5.68
N ALA A 189 -1.10 -1.70 4.64
CA ALA A 189 -0.29 -2.89 4.39
C ALA A 189 0.68 -2.66 3.24
N VAL A 190 1.96 -3.00 3.41
CA VAL A 190 2.98 -2.97 2.36
C VAL A 190 3.52 -4.37 2.20
N GLY A 191 3.76 -4.83 0.97
CA GLY A 191 4.28 -6.19 0.82
C GLY A 191 4.64 -6.55 -0.59
N VAL A 192 5.10 -7.78 -0.75
CA VAL A 192 5.47 -8.36 -2.05
C VAL A 192 4.59 -9.58 -2.30
N ARG A 193 4.09 -9.71 -3.52
CA ARG A 193 3.24 -10.82 -3.93
C ARG A 193 3.44 -11.19 -5.40
N PRO A 194 3.09 -12.41 -5.82
CA PRO A 194 3.02 -12.75 -7.23
C PRO A 194 1.93 -11.94 -7.96
N VAL A 195 2.01 -11.89 -9.29
CA VAL A 195 0.95 -11.36 -10.16
C VAL A 195 -0.38 -12.03 -9.82
N LEU A 196 -1.42 -11.23 -9.59
CA LEU A 196 -2.77 -11.73 -9.39
C LEU A 196 -3.52 -11.59 -10.72
N VAL A 197 -3.97 -12.72 -11.28
CA VAL A 197 -4.89 -12.74 -12.42
C VAL A 197 -6.28 -12.98 -11.85
N ALA A 198 -7.15 -11.98 -11.93
CA ALA A 198 -8.53 -12.03 -11.50
C ALA A 198 -9.44 -12.52 -12.64
#